data_AF-A0A346XY16-F1
#
_entry.id   AF-A0A346XY16-F1
#
_cell.length_a   1.000
_cell.length_b   1.000
_cell.length_c   1.000
_cell.angle_alpha   90.00
_cell.angle_beta   90.00
_cell.angle_gamma   90.00
#
_symmetry.space_group_name_H-M   'P 1'
#
loop_
_entity.id
_entity.type
_entity.pdbx_description
1 polymer ?
#
loop_
_entity_poly.entity_id
_entity_poly.type
_entity_poly.pdbx_seq_one_letter_code
_entity_poly.pdbx_strand_id
1 'polypeptide(L)'
;MQLREISGRLRPQMEIAERKATRTCATPDPKPLRDLLTNASIQTAWAQLDVRGRRRVLEVLNLSVSLLPTRQGPGFEPTDVVIEWAPSSHD
;
A
#
# COMPACT_ATOMS: atom_id res chain seq x y z
N MET A 1 26.10 -29.15 0.89
CA MET A 1 25.68 -28.34 2.07
C MET A 1 25.15 -26.94 1.73
N GLN A 2 25.23 -26.43 0.49
CA GLN A 2 24.84 -25.04 0.18
C GLN A 2 23.32 -24.77 0.13
N LEU A 3 22.51 -25.78 -0.24
CA LEU A 3 21.05 -25.65 -0.32
C LEU A 3 20.39 -25.35 1.04
N ARG A 4 20.94 -25.89 2.14
CA ARG A 4 20.40 -25.63 3.49
C ARG A 4 20.62 -24.18 3.92
N GLU A 5 21.79 -23.61 3.63
CA GLU A 5 22.11 -22.22 3.95
C GLU A 5 21.25 -21.23 3.14
N ILE A 6 21.06 -21.48 1.84
CA ILE A 6 20.21 -20.66 0.98
C ILE A 6 18.74 -20.75 1.45
N SER A 7 18.25 -21.96 1.73
CA SER A 7 16.88 -22.15 2.22
C SER A 7 16.63 -21.52 3.60
N GLY A 8 17.65 -21.45 4.45
CA GLY A 8 17.59 -20.79 5.77
C GLY A 8 17.46 -19.27 5.69
N ARG A 9 18.01 -18.64 4.65
CA ARG A 9 17.89 -17.18 4.42
C ARG A 9 16.58 -16.79 3.73
N LEU A 10 16.06 -17.66 2.86
CA LEU A 10 14.86 -17.36 2.06
C LEU A 10 13.55 -17.57 2.83
N ARG A 11 13.45 -18.59 3.70
CA ARG A 11 12.25 -18.83 4.52
C ARG A 11 11.75 -17.62 5.33
N PRO A 12 12.59 -16.91 6.10
CA PRO A 12 12.11 -15.77 6.86
C PRO A 12 11.65 -14.62 5.95
N GLN A 13 12.28 -14.44 4.78
CA GLN A 13 11.83 -13.43 3.80
C GLN A 13 10.48 -13.80 3.19
N MET A 14 10.26 -15.09 2.91
CA MET A 14 8.98 -15.61 2.42
C MET A 14 7.87 -15.49 3.47
N GLU A 15 8.12 -15.83 4.74
CA GLU A 15 7.13 -15.64 5.82
C GLU A 15 6.79 -14.16 6.03
N ILE A 16 7.75 -13.24 5.88
CA ILE A 16 7.48 -11.79 5.94
C ILE A 16 6.64 -11.34 4.75
N ALA A 17 6.94 -11.83 3.55
CA ALA A 17 6.17 -11.53 2.35
C ALA A 17 4.75 -12.10 2.44
N GLU A 18 4.59 -13.32 2.94
CA GLU A 18 3.32 -14.01 3.14
C GLU A 18 2.49 -13.33 4.24
N ARG A 19 3.09 -12.98 5.38
CA ARG A 19 2.42 -12.18 6.42
C ARG A 19 2.00 -10.80 5.91
N LYS A 20 2.79 -10.17 5.04
CA LYS A 20 2.40 -8.93 4.36
C LYS A 20 1.21 -9.17 3.43
N ALA A 21 1.25 -10.21 2.60
CA ALA A 21 0.17 -10.56 1.68
C ALA A 21 -1.14 -10.90 2.41
N THR A 22 -1.09 -11.72 3.47
CA THR A 22 -2.26 -12.08 4.29
C THR A 22 -2.85 -10.86 5.00
N ARG A 23 -2.03 -9.91 5.43
CA ARG A 23 -2.49 -8.63 6.01
C ARG A 23 -3.15 -7.72 4.97
N THR A 24 -2.79 -7.87 3.70
CA THR A 24 -3.39 -7.18 2.55
C THR A 24 -4.68 -7.84 2.07
N CYS A 25 -4.87 -9.16 2.30
CA CYS A 25 -6.06 -9.92 1.88
C CYS A 25 -7.32 -9.71 2.75
N ALA A 26 -7.25 -8.94 3.84
CA ALA A 26 -8.49 -8.51 4.50
C ALA A 26 -9.20 -7.51 3.60
N THR A 27 -10.40 -7.85 3.13
CA THR A 27 -11.23 -6.94 2.32
C THR A 27 -11.29 -5.57 3.03
N PRO A 28 -10.76 -4.50 2.42
CA PRO A 28 -10.75 -3.19 3.04
C PRO A 28 -12.18 -2.74 3.38
N ASP A 29 -12.37 -2.12 4.55
CA ASP A 29 -13.67 -1.55 4.91
C ASP A 29 -14.07 -0.49 3.87
N PRO A 30 -15.19 -0.65 3.14
CA PRO A 30 -15.58 0.30 2.08
C PRO A 30 -16.10 1.63 2.63
N LYS A 31 -16.34 1.74 3.94
CA LYS A 31 -16.92 2.93 4.56
C LYS A 31 -16.14 4.23 4.26
N PRO A 32 -14.81 4.31 4.38
CA PRO A 32 -14.08 5.56 4.13
C PRO A 32 -14.22 6.07 2.70
N LEU A 33 -14.23 5.16 1.71
CA LEU A 33 -14.47 5.53 0.31
C LEU A 33 -15.92 5.98 0.11
N ARG A 34 -16.88 5.28 0.72
CA ARG A 34 -18.30 5.66 0.66
C ARG A 34 -18.54 7.04 1.26
N ASP A 35 -18.05 7.29 2.47
CA ASP A 35 -18.21 8.56 3.17
C ASP A 35 -17.63 9.72 2.33
N LEU A 36 -16.48 9.49 1.69
CA LEU A 36 -15.86 10.44 0.76
C LEU A 36 -16.74 10.72 -0.47
N LEU A 37 -17.27 9.68 -1.11
CA LEU A 37 -18.08 9.79 -2.33
C LEU A 37 -19.48 10.36 -2.08
N THR A 38 -20.01 10.21 -0.86
CA THR A 38 -21.31 10.78 -0.47
C THR A 38 -21.24 12.27 -0.10
N ASN A 39 -20.04 12.85 0.00
CA ASN A 39 -19.89 14.25 0.30
C ASN A 39 -20.20 15.14 -0.92
N ALA A 40 -20.84 16.28 -0.71
CA ALA A 40 -21.13 17.26 -1.76
C ALA A 40 -19.85 17.83 -2.42
N SER A 41 -18.73 17.85 -1.69
CA SER A 41 -17.42 18.24 -2.21
C SER A 41 -16.36 17.20 -1.83
N ILE A 42 -16.06 16.30 -2.76
CA ILE A 42 -15.04 15.25 -2.60
C ILE A 42 -13.67 15.86 -2.30
N GLN A 43 -13.31 16.96 -2.97
CA GLN A 43 -12.02 17.62 -2.79
C GLN A 43 -11.84 18.18 -1.37
N THR A 44 -12.89 18.81 -0.82
CA THR A 44 -12.87 19.33 0.54
C THR A 44 -12.80 18.20 1.57
N ALA A 45 -13.61 17.16 1.38
CA ALA A 45 -13.61 15.99 2.25
C ALA A 45 -12.25 15.27 2.25
N TRP A 46 -11.64 15.08 1.07
CA TRP A 46 -10.29 14.53 0.93
C TRP A 46 -9.23 15.37 1.66
N ALA A 47 -9.31 16.69 1.51
CA ALA A 47 -8.36 17.60 2.14
C ALA A 47 -8.43 17.53 3.68
N GLN A 48 -9.62 17.29 4.25
CA GLN A 48 -9.83 17.16 5.69
C GLN A 48 -9.40 15.82 6.27
N LEU A 49 -9.24 14.77 5.44
CA LEU A 49 -8.71 13.48 5.91
C LEU A 49 -7.25 13.63 6.34
N ASP A 50 -6.94 13.03 7.49
CA ASP A 50 -5.56 12.81 7.91
C ASP A 50 -4.87 11.76 7.03
N VAL A 51 -3.55 11.61 7.18
CA VAL A 51 -2.75 10.67 6.38
C VAL A 51 -3.28 9.23 6.50
N ARG A 52 -3.80 8.85 7.68
CA ARG A 52 -4.38 7.52 7.90
C ARG A 52 -5.70 7.35 7.15
N GLY A 53 -6.57 8.36 7.16
CA GLY A 53 -7.82 8.38 6.40
C GLY A 53 -7.58 8.28 4.90
N ARG A 54 -6.65 9.08 4.37
CA ARG A 54 -6.25 9.02 2.96
C ARG A 54 -5.71 7.65 2.58
N ARG A 55 -4.85 7.07 3.43
CA ARG A 55 -4.31 5.72 3.22
C ARG A 55 -5.41 4.66 3.14
N ARG A 56 -6.41 4.70 4.04
CA ARG A 56 -7.54 3.75 4.00
C ARG A 56 -8.34 3.84 2.71
N VAL A 57 -8.59 5.06 2.21
CA VAL A 57 -9.28 5.24 0.92
C VAL A 57 -8.49 4.61 -0.23
N LEU A 58 -7.16 4.81 -0.26
CA LEU A 58 -6.30 4.18 -1.26
C LEU A 58 -6.29 2.65 -1.16
N GLU A 59 -6.26 2.10 0.07
CA GLU A 59 -6.36 0.66 0.31
C GLU A 59 -7.67 0.08 -0.23
N VAL A 60 -8.81 0.75 -0.04
CA VAL A 60 -10.11 0.33 -0.60
C VAL A 60 -10.11 0.35 -2.14
N LEU A 61 -9.43 1.31 -2.75
CA LEU A 61 -9.25 1.40 -4.20
C LEU A 61 -8.23 0.40 -4.75
N ASN A 62 -7.64 -0.42 -3.88
CA ASN A 62 -6.57 -1.36 -4.23
C ASN A 62 -5.37 -0.64 -4.87
N LEU A 63 -5.10 0.60 -4.43
CA LEU A 63 -3.95 1.41 -4.79
C LEU A 63 -2.82 1.19 -3.79
N SER A 64 -1.63 0.93 -4.30
CA SER A 64 -0.41 0.84 -3.51
C SER A 64 0.44 2.09 -3.71
N VAL A 65 1.06 2.55 -2.62
CA VAL A 65 2.02 3.67 -2.63
C VAL A 65 3.33 3.15 -2.06
N SER A 66 4.37 3.18 -2.87
CA SER A 66 5.71 2.70 -2.53
C SER A 66 6.71 3.85 -2.62
N LEU A 67 7.59 3.93 -1.63
CA LEU A 67 8.72 4.85 -1.66
C LEU A 67 9.92 4.10 -2.23
N LEU A 68 10.47 4.60 -3.33
CA LEU A 68 11.71 4.11 -3.90
C LEU A 68 12.90 4.50 -3.02
N PRO A 69 14.02 3.76 -3.10
CA PRO A 69 15.25 4.13 -2.40
C PRO A 69 15.68 5.54 -2.81
N THR A 70 15.60 6.49 -1.88
CA THR A 70 16.07 7.87 -2.11
C THR A 70 17.57 7.97 -1.84
N ARG A 71 18.25 8.93 -2.48
CA ARG A 71 19.63 9.25 -2.12
C ARG A 71 19.65 9.77 -0.67
N GLN A 72 20.65 9.36 0.12
CA GLN A 72 20.82 9.92 1.45
C GLN A 72 21.15 11.42 1.36
N GLY A 73 20.27 12.26 1.90
CA GLY A 73 20.41 13.71 1.91
C GLY A 73 19.07 14.41 2.13
N PRO A 74 19.05 15.73 2.35
CA PRO A 74 17.82 16.50 2.41
C PRO A 74 17.15 16.53 1.02
N GLY A 75 15.94 16.01 0.93
CA GLY A 75 15.14 16.03 -0.29
C GLY A 75 14.32 14.76 -0.41
N PHE A 76 13.01 14.93 -0.49
CA PHE A 76 12.09 13.88 -0.94
C PHE A 76 11.57 14.35 -2.29
N GLU A 77 12.03 13.71 -3.37
CA GLU A 77 11.55 14.06 -4.69
C GLU A 77 10.24 13.31 -4.97
N PRO A 78 9.20 13.95 -5.54
CA PRO A 78 7.99 13.25 -5.93
C PRO A 78 8.23 12.07 -6.87
N THR A 79 9.34 12.09 -7.62
CA THR A 79 9.78 10.98 -8.49
C THR A 79 10.15 9.71 -7.73
N ASP A 80 10.40 9.82 -6.42
CA ASP A 80 10.71 8.68 -5.56
C ASP A 80 9.44 7.98 -5.04
N VAL A 81 8.26 8.42 -5.48
CA VAL A 81 6.97 7.81 -5.13
C VAL A 81 6.40 7.07 -6.32
N VAL A 82 6.20 5.78 -6.16
CA VAL A 82 5.49 4.94 -7.13
C VAL A 82 4.07 4.69 -6.61
N ILE A 83 3.09 4.98 -7.46
CA ILE A 83 1.67 4.72 -7.20
C ILE A 83 1.19 3.73 -8.25
N GLU A 84 0.77 2.55 -7.81
CA GLU A 84 0.36 1.46 -8.69
C GLU A 84 -1.02 0.96 -8.29
N TRP A 85 -1.88 0.75 -9.30
CA TRP A 85 -3.08 -0.06 -9.15
C TRP A 85 -2.65 -1.52 -9.00
N ALA A 86 -3.17 -2.22 -8.00
CA ALA A 86 -3.02 -3.67 -7.97
C ALA A 86 -3.60 -4.26 -9.26
N PRO A 87 -2.95 -5.27 -9.87
CA PRO A 87 -3.45 -5.90 -11.07
C PRO A 87 -4.87 -6.41 -10.80
N SER A 88 -5.82 -6.02 -11.65
CA SER A 88 -7.16 -6.59 -11.61
C SER A 88 -7.04 -8.08 -11.91
N SER A 89 -7.20 -8.92 -10.89
CA SER A 89 -7.41 -10.36 -11.09
C SER A 89 -8.76 -10.54 -11.77
N HIS A 90 -8.74 -10.44 -13.10
CA HIS A 90 -9.80 -10.90 -13.98
C HIS A 90 -9.53 -12.39 -14.23
N ASP A 91 -10.23 -13.24 -13.47
CA ASP A 91 -10.57 -14.61 -13.85
C ASP A 91 -11.97 -14.59 -14.49
#